data_AF-A0A525CB20-F1
#
_entry.id   AF-A0A525CB20-F1
#
_cell.length_a   1.000
_cell.length_b   1.000
_cell.length_c   1.000
_cell.angle_alpha   90.00
_cell.angle_beta   90.00
_cell.angle_gamma   90.00
#
_symmetry.space_group_name_H-M   'P 1'
#
loop_
_entity.id
_entity.type
_entity.pdbx_description
1 polymer ?
#
loop_
_entity_poly.entity_id
_entity_poly.type
_entity_poly.pdbx_seq_one_letter_code
_entity_poly.pdbx_strand_id
1 'polypeptide(L)'
;MVRNGLPTAAASVINNEKELTEYIDAANGKMLVLKKSGLAAGKGVLESSDRETLLDFGQKVLESDSLVAEEYLTGYEVSLFTLGNDSDYLLLPSCADYKKAGDNNTG
;
A
#
# COMPACT_ATOMS: atom_id res chain seq x y z
N MET A 1 12.39 -0.01 -4.46
CA MET A 1 12.83 1.02 -3.50
C MET A 1 13.93 0.48 -2.58
N VAL A 2 13.68 -0.63 -1.87
CA VAL A 2 14.64 -1.28 -0.95
C VAL A 2 16.05 -1.46 -1.53
N ARG A 3 16.18 -2.04 -2.74
CA ARG A 3 17.49 -2.28 -3.39
C ARG A 3 18.36 -1.02 -3.51
N ASN A 4 17.75 0.16 -3.67
CA ASN A 4 18.43 1.43 -3.86
C ASN A 4 18.48 2.27 -2.55
N GLY A 5 18.11 1.70 -1.40
CA GLY A 5 18.12 2.41 -0.11
C GLY A 5 17.11 3.56 0.01
N LEU A 6 16.05 3.57 -0.81
CA LEU A 6 15.02 4.61 -0.73
C LEU A 6 14.05 4.34 0.42
N PRO A 7 13.73 5.33 1.27
CA PRO A 7 12.75 5.19 2.33
C PRO A 7 11.38 4.78 1.77
N THR A 8 10.81 3.73 2.33
CA THR A 8 9.50 3.21 1.94
C THR A 8 8.93 2.38 3.08
N ALA A 9 7.62 2.14 3.04
CA ALA A 9 6.96 1.19 3.91
C ALA A 9 7.65 -0.19 3.80
N ALA A 10 7.91 -0.83 4.94
CA ALA A 10 8.23 -2.25 4.95
C ALA A 10 7.12 -3.01 4.20
N ALA A 11 7.52 -3.77 3.19
CA ALA A 11 6.60 -4.41 2.25
C ALA A 11 7.09 -5.81 1.88
N SER A 12 6.14 -6.75 1.79
CA SER A 12 6.37 -8.12 1.35
C SER A 12 5.42 -8.49 0.23
N VAL A 13 5.95 -9.18 -0.79
CA VAL A 13 5.10 -9.82 -1.81
C VAL A 13 4.63 -11.16 -1.25
N ILE A 14 3.33 -11.38 -1.27
CA ILE A 14 2.66 -12.56 -0.74
C ILE A 14 2.10 -13.36 -1.91
N ASN A 15 2.48 -14.63 -1.99
CA ASN A 15 2.12 -15.51 -3.11
C ASN A 15 1.22 -16.68 -2.69
N ASN A 16 1.03 -16.89 -1.38
CA ASN A 16 0.18 -17.96 -0.86
C ASN A 16 -0.42 -17.60 0.50
N GLU A 17 -1.45 -18.33 0.90
CA GLU A 17 -2.20 -18.07 2.14
C GLU A 17 -1.37 -18.25 3.40
N LYS A 18 -0.34 -19.11 3.37
CA LYS A 18 0.53 -19.33 4.51
C LYS A 18 1.38 -18.09 4.78
N GLU A 19 2.03 -17.55 3.75
CA GLU A 19 2.78 -16.29 3.82
C GLU A 19 1.88 -15.14 4.29
N LEU A 20 0.64 -15.06 3.76
CA LEU A 20 -0.34 -14.06 4.18
C LEU A 20 -0.62 -14.14 5.68
N THR A 21 -0.94 -15.34 6.16
CA THR A 21 -1.29 -15.60 7.56
C THR A 21 -0.13 -15.26 8.48
N GLU A 22 1.08 -15.71 8.15
CA GLU A 22 2.30 -15.43 8.90
C GLU A 22 2.58 -13.91 8.97
N TYR A 23 2.38 -13.18 7.87
CA TYR A 23 2.57 -11.74 7.83
C TYR A 23 1.55 -11.00 8.71
N ILE A 24 0.26 -11.36 8.62
CA ILE A 24 -0.80 -10.75 9.42
C ILE A 24 -0.60 -11.03 10.92
N ASP A 25 -0.24 -12.27 11.27
CA ASP A 25 0.00 -12.65 12.66
C ASP A 25 1.23 -11.94 13.24
N ALA A 26 2.31 -11.78 12.45
CA ALA A 26 3.50 -11.04 12.83
C ALA A 26 3.22 -9.53 13.05
N ALA A 27 2.20 -8.98 12.41
CA ALA A 27 1.79 -7.59 12.62
C ALA A 27 1.17 -7.34 14.00
N ASN A 28 0.73 -8.39 14.71
CA ASN A 28 0.20 -8.33 16.08
C ASN A 28 -0.87 -7.25 16.27
N GLY A 29 -1.87 -7.21 15.37
CA GLY A 29 -3.01 -6.30 15.42
C GLY A 29 -2.73 -4.86 14.97
N LYS A 30 -1.55 -4.58 14.41
CA LYS A 30 -1.28 -3.29 13.75
C LYS A 30 -2.10 -3.14 12.48
N MET A 31 -2.41 -1.89 12.11
CA MET A 31 -2.99 -1.57 10.81
C MET A 31 -2.03 -2.00 9.69
N LEU A 32 -2.56 -2.71 8.71
CA LEU A 32 -1.84 -3.17 7.53
C LEU A 32 -2.50 -2.65 6.26
N VAL A 33 -1.72 -2.62 5.18
CA VAL A 33 -2.21 -2.31 3.83
C VAL A 33 -1.99 -3.52 2.94
N LEU A 34 -3.07 -4.10 2.41
CA LEU A 34 -3.00 -5.15 1.39
C LEU A 34 -3.33 -4.57 0.02
N LYS A 35 -2.45 -4.77 -0.95
CA LYS A 35 -2.60 -4.27 -2.32
C LYS A 35 -2.55 -5.43 -3.32
N LYS A 36 -3.58 -5.60 -4.12
CA LYS A 36 -3.55 -6.55 -5.26
C LYS A 36 -2.45 -6.15 -6.25
N SER A 37 -1.69 -7.11 -6.79
CA SER A 37 -0.75 -6.81 -7.87
C SER A 37 -1.48 -6.38 -9.15
N GLY A 38 -0.99 -5.33 -9.82
CA GLY A 38 -1.54 -4.82 -11.09
C GLY A 38 -2.48 -3.61 -10.99
N LEU A 39 -2.96 -3.11 -12.13
CA LEU A 39 -3.87 -1.95 -12.20
C LEU A 39 -5.30 -2.36 -11.79
N ALA A 40 -5.56 -2.40 -10.50
CA ALA A 40 -6.87 -2.77 -9.94
C ALA A 40 -7.91 -1.63 -9.93
N ALA A 41 -7.96 -0.77 -10.96
CA ALA A 41 -8.95 0.31 -11.15
C ALA A 41 -9.33 1.13 -9.89
N GLY A 42 -8.41 1.30 -8.93
CA GLY A 42 -8.65 1.99 -7.66
C GLY A 42 -9.37 1.19 -6.56
N LYS A 43 -9.69 -0.11 -6.77
CA LYS A 43 -10.35 -1.00 -5.79
C LYS A 43 -9.44 -2.10 -5.23
N GLY A 44 -8.14 -2.01 -5.47
CA GLY A 44 -7.18 -3.06 -5.10
C GLY A 44 -6.48 -2.85 -3.78
N VAL A 45 -6.87 -1.87 -2.94
CA VAL A 45 -6.20 -1.54 -1.69
C VAL A 45 -7.18 -1.72 -0.53
N LEU A 46 -6.78 -2.50 0.48
CA LEU A 46 -7.47 -2.65 1.75
C LEU A 46 -6.56 -2.16 2.88
N GLU A 47 -7.08 -1.27 3.72
CA GLU A 47 -6.45 -0.85 4.97
C GLU A 47 -7.29 -1.41 6.13
N SER A 48 -6.69 -2.27 6.95
CA SER A 48 -7.40 -2.85 8.10
C SER A 48 -6.42 -3.32 9.17
N SER A 49 -6.90 -3.34 10.41
CA SER A 49 -6.25 -4.01 11.55
C SER A 49 -7.01 -5.29 11.97
N ASP A 50 -8.17 -5.54 11.37
CA ASP A 50 -8.97 -6.73 11.64
C ASP A 50 -8.43 -7.93 10.86
N ARG A 51 -8.01 -8.96 11.60
CA ARG A 51 -7.37 -10.15 11.05
C ARG A 51 -8.27 -10.88 10.05
N GLU A 52 -9.55 -11.04 10.36
CA GLU A 52 -10.48 -11.79 9.52
C GLU A 52 -10.73 -11.06 8.19
N THR A 53 -10.93 -9.75 8.25
CA THR A 53 -11.07 -8.88 7.08
C THR A 53 -9.83 -8.92 6.18
N LEU A 54 -8.62 -8.90 6.77
CA LEU A 54 -7.37 -9.01 6.02
C LEU A 54 -7.21 -10.37 5.34
N LEU A 55 -7.57 -11.46 6.03
CA LEU A 55 -7.50 -12.80 5.47
C LEU A 55 -8.51 -13.00 4.34
N ASP A 56 -9.77 -12.62 4.52
CA ASP A 56 -10.82 -12.75 3.51
C ASP A 56 -10.46 -11.99 2.22
N PHE A 57 -9.96 -10.76 2.35
CA PHE A 57 -9.49 -10.00 1.20
C PHE A 57 -8.29 -10.64 0.53
N GLY A 58 -7.27 -11.01 1.31
CA GLY A 58 -6.03 -11.57 0.76
C GLY A 58 -6.25 -12.92 0.08
N GLN A 59 -7.06 -13.81 0.66
CA GLN A 59 -7.41 -15.10 0.06
C GLN A 59 -8.09 -14.91 -1.30
N LYS A 60 -9.09 -14.02 -1.39
CA LYS A 60 -9.75 -13.68 -2.67
C LYS A 60 -8.79 -13.17 -3.73
N VAL A 61 -7.77 -12.41 -3.34
CA VAL A 61 -6.75 -11.94 -4.28
C VAL A 61 -5.88 -13.10 -4.74
N LEU A 62 -5.41 -13.92 -3.80
CA LEU A 62 -4.51 -15.06 -4.00
C LEU A 62 -5.09 -16.19 -4.87
N GLU A 63 -6.42 -16.27 -5.00
CA GLU A 63 -7.07 -17.15 -5.98
C GLU A 63 -6.67 -16.85 -7.43
N SER A 64 -6.27 -15.60 -7.72
CA SER A 64 -6.05 -15.13 -9.09
C SER A 64 -4.70 -14.46 -9.32
N ASP A 65 -4.05 -13.94 -8.28
CA ASP A 65 -2.81 -13.16 -8.42
C ASP A 65 -2.06 -13.03 -7.08
N SER A 66 -0.85 -12.49 -7.10
CA SER A 66 -0.11 -12.11 -5.89
C SER A 66 -0.67 -10.83 -5.25
N LEU A 67 -0.21 -10.53 -4.03
CA LEU A 67 -0.48 -9.24 -3.40
C LEU A 67 0.76 -8.68 -2.71
N VAL A 68 0.78 -7.38 -2.49
CA VAL A 68 1.77 -6.69 -1.67
C VAL A 68 1.14 -6.35 -0.32
N ALA A 69 1.74 -6.84 0.76
CA ALA A 69 1.39 -6.46 2.11
C ALA A 69 2.39 -5.44 2.62
N GLU A 70 1.92 -4.30 3.13
CA GLU A 70 2.75 -3.18 3.59
C GLU A 70 2.39 -2.76 5.02
N GLU A 71 3.36 -2.16 5.71
CA GLU A 71 3.07 -1.41 6.93
C GLU A 71 2.20 -0.18 6.64
N TYR A 72 1.27 0.12 7.55
CA TYR A 72 0.50 1.36 7.49
C TYR A 72 1.34 2.53 7.99
N LEU A 73 1.59 3.50 7.09
CA LEU A 73 2.29 4.74 7.45
C LEU A 73 1.29 5.82 7.87
N THR A 74 1.64 6.54 8.93
CA THR A 74 0.87 7.69 9.39
C THR A 74 1.65 8.98 9.11
N GLY A 75 0.91 10.08 8.95
CA GLY A 75 1.49 11.40 8.70
C GLY A 75 0.72 12.14 7.62
N TYR A 76 1.31 13.23 7.14
CA TYR A 76 0.76 14.00 6.03
C TYR A 76 1.16 13.37 4.71
N GLU A 77 0.17 13.06 3.88
CA GLU A 77 0.43 12.67 2.50
C GLU A 77 0.79 13.90 1.67
N VAL A 78 1.90 13.82 0.93
CA VAL A 78 2.35 14.87 0.01
C VAL A 78 2.79 14.21 -1.30
N SER A 79 2.35 14.79 -2.41
CA SER A 79 2.73 14.40 -3.76
C SER A 79 3.87 15.28 -4.26
N LEU A 80 4.95 14.62 -4.72
CA LEU A 80 6.08 15.25 -5.38
C LEU A 80 6.13 14.78 -6.83
N PHE A 81 6.10 15.72 -7.77
CA PHE A 81 6.16 15.43 -9.20
C PHE A 81 7.45 15.96 -9.79
N THR A 82 8.06 15.19 -10.69
CA THR A 82 9.28 15.60 -11.40
C THR A 82 9.09 15.41 -12.91
N LEU A 83 9.69 16.30 -13.70
CA LEU A 83 9.87 16.15 -15.13
C LEU A 83 11.33 15.82 -15.37
N GLY A 84 11.64 14.62 -15.84
CA GLY A 84 13.02 14.15 -15.99
C GLY A 84 13.35 13.60 -17.36
N ASN A 85 14.64 13.57 -17.66
CA ASN A 85 15.26 12.78 -18.73
C ASN A 85 16.30 11.84 -18.11
N ASP A 86 17.12 11.17 -18.93
CA ASP A 86 18.07 10.15 -18.47
C ASP A 86 19.14 10.67 -17.48
N SER A 87 19.41 11.98 -17.47
CA SER A 87 20.52 12.58 -16.72
C SER A 87 20.13 13.71 -15.77
N ASP A 88 18.91 14.25 -15.89
CA ASP A 88 18.49 15.43 -15.14
C ASP A 88 16.98 15.45 -14.88
N TYR A 89 16.54 16.23 -13.88
CA TYR A 89 15.13 16.41 -13.54
C TYR A 89 14.81 17.81 -13.02
N LEU A 90 13.59 18.25 -13.30
CA LEU A 90 12.98 19.46 -12.74
C LEU A 90 11.87 19.06 -11.75
N LEU A 91 11.99 19.54 -10.52
CA LEU A 91 10.98 19.34 -9.48
C LEU A 91 9.83 20.34 -9.66
N LEU A 92 8.60 19.83 -9.73
CA LEU A 92 7.40 20.66 -9.72
C LEU A 92 7.00 21.01 -8.27
N PRO A 93 6.20 22.08 -8.06
CA PRO A 93 5.69 22.40 -6.73
C PRO A 93 5.00 21.20 -6.08
N SER A 94 5.25 20.99 -4.79
CA SER A 94 4.56 19.96 -4.00
C SER A 94 3.07 20.25 -3.90
N CYS A 95 2.25 19.21 -3.93
CA CYS A 95 0.83 19.35 -3.63
C CYS A 95 0.36 18.23 -2.68
N ALA A 96 -0.83 18.42 -2.10
CA ALA A 96 -1.52 17.39 -1.33
C ALA A 96 -2.88 17.16 -2.00
N ASP A 97 -3.28 15.90 -2.12
CA ASP A 97 -4.58 15.52 -2.67
C ASP A 97 -5.57 15.26 -1.52
N TYR A 98 -6.78 15.82 -1.64
CA TYR A 98 -7.87 15.58 -0.71
C TYR A 98 -8.76 14.47 -1.27
N LYS A 99 -8.33 13.23 -1.05
CA LYS A 99 -8.95 12.04 -1.67
C LYS A 99 -10.33 11.67 -1.12
N LYS A 100 -10.64 12.10 0.11
CA LYS A 100 -11.90 11.75 0.79
C LYS A 100 -13.00 12.70 0.35
N ALA A 101 -14.17 12.14 0.05
CA ALA A 101 -15.30 12.91 -0.50
C ALA A 101 -15.98 13.84 0.52
N GLY A 102 -15.82 13.59 1.83
CA GLY A 102 -16.34 14.41 2.92
C GLY A 102 -15.24 15.18 3.66
N ASP A 103 -15.70 16.15 4.46
CA ASP A 103 -14.81 17.00 5.27
C ASP A 103 -14.04 16.20 6.33
N ASN A 104 -12.89 16.72 6.79
CA ASN A 104 -12.06 16.11 7.83
C ASN A 104 -11.62 14.66 7.54
N ASN A 105 -11.35 14.34 6.28
CA ASN A 105 -11.01 12.98 5.84
C ASN A 105 -12.12 11.94 6.09
N THR A 106 -13.38 12.38 6.24
CA THR A 106 -14.52 11.46 6.33
C THR A 106 -14.96 11.05 4.92
N GLY A 107 -15.11 9.75 4.66
CA GLY A 107 -15.43 9.23 3.33
C GLY A 107 -15.06 7.77 3.16
#